data_AF-A0A1T0CLG4-F1
#
_entry.id   AF-A0A1T0CLG4-F1
#
_cell.length_a   1.000
_cell.length_b   1.000
_cell.length_c   1.000
_cell.angle_alpha   90.00
_cell.angle_beta   90.00
_cell.angle_gamma   90.00
#
_symmetry.space_group_name_H-M   'P 1'
#
loop_
_entity.id
_entity.type
_entity.pdbx_description
1 polymer ?
#
loop_
_entity_poly.entity_id
_entity_poly.type
_entity_poly.pdbx_seq_one_letter_code
_entity_poly.pdbx_strand_id
1 'polypeptide(L)'
;MDVQIKLDILKGNLLIIERCNQEVQSILNQAEYSIRFKMEQAKNLDFDQSKDLIHELFLIQEQIAFIVFQFNYQVSDFLYNFIRDFDRCDEYAARYVFEKYMA
;
A
#
# COMPACT_ATOMS: atom_id res chain seq x y z
N MET A 1 43.89 -10.79 0.19
CA MET A 1 43.61 -9.48 -0.43
C MET A 1 42.26 -9.48 -1.15
N ASP A 2 41.98 -10.47 -2.01
CA ASP A 2 40.69 -10.62 -2.73
C ASP A 2 39.45 -10.75 -1.80
N VAL A 3 39.55 -11.54 -0.73
CA VAL A 3 38.43 -11.74 0.22
C VAL A 3 38.05 -10.46 0.95
N GLN A 4 39.03 -9.65 1.37
CA GLN A 4 38.76 -8.40 2.10
C GLN A 4 38.00 -7.41 1.21
N ILE A 5 38.42 -7.26 -0.04
CA ILE A 5 37.74 -6.41 -1.03
C ILE A 5 36.29 -6.89 -1.23
N LYS A 6 36.07 -8.20 -1.36
CA LYS A 6 34.72 -8.77 -1.48
C LYS A 6 33.86 -8.51 -0.24
N LEU A 7 34.43 -8.57 0.96
CA LEU A 7 33.73 -8.26 2.20
C LEU A 7 33.35 -6.77 2.29
N ASP A 8 34.23 -5.88 1.83
CA ASP A 8 33.94 -4.44 1.82
C ASP A 8 32.86 -4.08 0.78
N ILE A 9 32.87 -4.72 -0.40
CA ILE A 9 31.78 -4.62 -1.38
C ILE A 9 30.46 -5.14 -0.79
N LEU A 10 30.48 -6.30 -0.12
CA LEU A 10 29.28 -6.87 0.50
C LEU A 10 28.68 -5.91 1.55
N LYS A 11 29.52 -5.31 2.40
CA LYS A 11 29.07 -4.30 3.37
C LYS A 11 28.42 -3.10 2.68
N GLY A 12 29.03 -2.61 1.60
CA GLY A 12 28.46 -1.52 0.80
C GLY A 12 27.08 -1.87 0.23
N ASN A 13 26.94 -3.07 -0.33
CA ASN A 13 25.66 -3.55 -0.85
C ASN A 13 24.60 -3.67 0.25
N LEU A 14 24.96 -4.17 1.44
CA LEU A 14 24.03 -4.29 2.56
C LEU A 14 23.55 -2.92 3.06
N LEU A 15 24.43 -1.92 3.11
CA LEU A 15 24.04 -0.55 3.47
C LEU A 15 23.09 0.07 2.44
N ILE A 16 23.29 -0.22 1.14
CA ILE A 16 22.36 0.21 0.08
C ILE A 16 20.99 -0.45 0.29
N ILE A 17 20.96 -1.76 0.53
CA ILE A 17 19.71 -2.51 0.78
C ILE A 17 18.99 -1.94 2.01
N GLU A 18 19.72 -1.69 3.10
CA GLU A 18 19.15 -1.11 4.31
C GLU A 18 18.48 0.25 4.04
N ARG A 19 19.17 1.13 3.33
CA ARG A 19 18.62 2.43 2.95
C ARG A 19 17.38 2.30 2.06
N CYS A 20 17.44 1.44 1.03
CA CYS A 20 16.29 1.21 0.16
C CYS A 20 15.09 0.65 0.95
N ASN A 21 15.32 -0.26 1.89
CA ASN A 21 14.24 -0.79 2.74
C ASN A 21 13.61 0.29 3.61
N GLN A 22 14.40 1.21 4.16
CA GLN A 22 13.88 2.36 4.91
C GLN A 22 13.04 3.30 4.03
N GLU A 23 13.50 3.56 2.80
CA GLU A 23 12.76 4.37 1.83
C GLU A 23 11.44 3.71 1.45
N VAL A 24 11.42 2.41 1.15
CA VAL A 24 10.19 1.65 0.87
C VAL A 24 9.22 1.70 2.05
N GLN A 25 9.70 1.47 3.28
CA GLN A 25 8.85 1.52 4.46
C GLN A 25 8.24 2.92 4.66
N SER A 26 9.01 3.97 4.43
CA SER A 26 8.53 5.36 4.51
C SER A 26 7.40 5.62 3.51
N ILE A 27 7.57 5.18 2.26
CA ILE A 27 6.56 5.33 1.20
C ILE A 27 5.28 4.56 1.55
N LEU A 28 5.41 3.32 2.03
CA LEU A 28 4.27 2.50 2.44
C LEU A 28 3.51 3.14 3.61
N ASN A 29 4.21 3.74 4.58
CA ASN A 29 3.56 4.46 5.67
C ASN A 29 2.79 5.70 5.17
N GLN A 30 3.32 6.42 4.18
CA GLN A 30 2.64 7.55 3.54
C GLN A 30 1.41 7.09 2.74
N ALA A 31 1.51 5.96 2.04
CA ALA A 31 0.39 5.36 1.34
C ALA A 31 -0.71 4.94 2.31
N GLU A 32 -0.35 4.26 3.41
CA GLU A 32 -1.29 3.89 4.48
C GLU A 32 -1.99 5.13 5.07
N TYR A 33 -1.25 6.19 5.38
CA TYR A 33 -1.84 7.44 5.85
C TYR A 33 -2.84 8.02 4.85
N SER A 34 -2.47 8.05 3.57
CA SER A 34 -3.32 8.59 2.50
C SER A 34 -4.60 7.78 2.30
N ILE A 35 -4.49 6.45 2.36
CA ILE A 35 -5.65 5.53 2.30
C ILE A 35 -6.60 5.82 3.46
N ARG A 36 -6.08 5.84 4.69
CA ARG A 36 -6.88 6.12 5.89
C ARG A 36 -7.58 7.46 5.78
N PHE A 37 -6.85 8.49 5.36
CA PHE A 37 -7.40 9.83 5.17
C PHE A 37 -8.54 9.86 4.15
N LYS A 38 -8.40 9.18 3.00
CA LYS A 38 -9.47 9.07 1.99
C LYS A 38 -10.68 8.30 2.51
N MET A 39 -10.46 7.21 3.24
CA MET A 39 -11.55 6.45 3.88
C MET A 39 -12.31 7.32 4.89
N GLU A 40 -11.63 8.13 5.70
CA GLU A 40 -12.28 9.07 6.62
C GLU A 40 -13.02 10.20 5.90
N GLN A 41 -12.51 10.69 4.77
CA GLN A 41 -13.26 11.64 3.94
C GLN A 41 -14.55 11.03 3.41
N ALA A 42 -14.48 9.79 2.90
CA ALA A 42 -15.63 9.10 2.34
C ALA A 42 -16.71 8.77 3.37
N LYS A 43 -16.35 8.55 4.64
CA LYS A 43 -17.31 8.36 5.76
C LYS A 43 -18.27 9.54 5.98
N ASN A 44 -17.87 10.75 5.59
CA ASN A 44 -18.68 11.95 5.79
C ASN A 44 -19.55 12.27 4.57
N LEU A 45 -19.64 11.35 3.61
CA LEU A 45 -20.34 11.51 2.34
C LEU A 45 -21.41 10.43 2.19
N ASP A 46 -22.43 10.71 1.38
CA ASP A 46 -23.30 9.65 0.89
C ASP A 46 -22.59 8.77 -0.16
N PHE A 47 -23.21 7.65 -0.53
CA PHE A 47 -22.60 6.72 -1.47
C PHE A 47 -22.24 7.39 -2.80
N ASP A 48 -23.14 8.19 -3.37
CA ASP A 48 -22.93 8.80 -4.69
C ASP A 48 -21.79 9.82 -4.66
N GLN A 49 -21.67 10.57 -3.57
CA GLN A 49 -20.58 11.51 -3.33
C GLN A 49 -19.23 10.81 -3.06
N SER A 50 -19.25 9.60 -2.50
CA SER A 50 -18.03 8.84 -2.15
C SER A 50 -17.39 8.09 -3.33
N LYS A 51 -18.08 7.96 -4.47
CA LYS A 51 -17.65 7.11 -5.60
C LYS A 51 -16.25 7.42 -6.11
N ASP A 52 -15.93 8.70 -6.27
CA ASP A 52 -14.62 9.12 -6.78
C ASP A 52 -13.50 8.73 -5.80
N LEU A 53 -13.72 8.90 -4.49
CA LEU A 53 -12.77 8.50 -3.45
C LEU A 53 -12.59 6.98 -3.40
N ILE A 54 -13.68 6.21 -3.53
CA ILE A 54 -13.62 4.75 -3.58
C ILE A 54 -12.84 4.28 -4.82
N HIS A 55 -13.09 4.90 -5.96
CA HIS A 55 -12.36 4.59 -7.19
C HIS A 55 -10.87 4.89 -7.07
N GLU A 56 -10.49 6.02 -6.46
CA GLU A 56 -9.09 6.31 -6.14
C GLU A 56 -8.48 5.26 -5.20
N LEU A 57 -9.23 4.77 -4.21
CA LEU A 57 -8.77 3.69 -3.33
C LEU A 57 -8.54 2.39 -4.10
N PHE A 58 -9.36 2.04 -5.10
CA PHE A 58 -9.10 0.88 -5.97
C PHE A 58 -7.81 1.04 -6.77
N LEU A 59 -7.55 2.23 -7.33
CA LEU A 59 -6.30 2.49 -8.07
C LEU A 59 -5.06 2.40 -7.16
N ILE A 60 -5.18 2.85 -5.92
CA ILE A 60 -4.11 2.72 -4.92
C ILE A 60 -3.92 1.24 -4.55
N GLN A 61 -5.01 0.49 -4.38
CA GLN A 61 -4.95 -0.94 -4.07
C GLN A 61 -4.17 -1.70 -5.14
N GLU A 62 -4.45 -1.49 -6.42
CA GLU A 62 -3.80 -2.19 -7.53
C GLU A 62 -2.28 -1.98 -7.49
N GLN A 63 -1.84 -0.74 -7.27
CA GLN A 63 -0.42 -0.38 -7.21
C GLN A 63 0.29 -1.02 -6.01
N ILE A 64 -0.34 -1.01 -4.83
CA ILE A 64 0.25 -1.61 -3.63
C ILE A 64 0.28 -3.13 -3.76
N ALA A 65 -0.80 -3.75 -4.25
CA ALA A 65 -0.90 -5.19 -4.47
C ALA A 65 0.21 -5.67 -5.41
N PHE A 66 0.46 -4.96 -6.51
CA PHE A 66 1.57 -5.25 -7.41
C PHE A 66 2.91 -5.27 -6.68
N ILE A 67 3.21 -4.25 -5.88
CA ILE A 67 4.48 -4.18 -5.14
C ILE A 67 4.60 -5.34 -4.15
N VAL A 68 3.55 -5.61 -3.37
CA VAL A 68 3.55 -6.65 -2.34
C VAL A 68 3.76 -8.04 -2.94
N PHE A 69 3.01 -8.39 -3.98
CA PHE A 69 3.08 -9.72 -4.57
C PHE A 69 4.28 -9.92 -5.48
N GLN A 70 4.64 -8.92 -6.28
CA GLN A 70 5.77 -9.03 -7.22
C GLN A 70 7.11 -9.12 -6.49
N PHE A 71 7.28 -8.35 -5.40
CA PHE A 71 8.54 -8.29 -4.66
C PHE A 71 8.51 -9.07 -3.34
N ASN A 72 7.39 -9.74 -3.04
CA ASN A 72 7.16 -10.45 -1.77
C ASN A 72 7.47 -9.58 -0.54
N TYR A 73 7.10 -8.29 -0.62
CA TYR A 73 7.40 -7.32 0.43
C TYR A 73 6.35 -7.39 1.54
N GLN A 74 6.81 -7.50 2.79
CA GLN A 74 5.90 -7.54 3.94
C GLN A 74 5.35 -6.15 4.24
N VAL A 75 4.03 -6.06 4.39
CA VAL A 75 3.32 -4.80 4.71
C VAL A 75 2.60 -4.92 6.05
N SER A 76 2.11 -3.79 6.57
CA SER A 76 1.28 -3.77 7.76
C SER A 76 -0.01 -4.60 7.58
N ASP A 77 -0.57 -5.07 8.70
CA ASP A 77 -1.87 -5.76 8.68
C ASP A 77 -2.97 -4.90 8.06
N PHE A 78 -2.88 -3.58 8.22
CA PHE A 78 -3.81 -2.65 7.59
C PHE A 78 -3.73 -2.72 6.06
N LEU A 79 -2.53 -2.54 5.49
CA LEU A 79 -2.33 -2.59 4.05
C LEU A 79 -2.66 -3.97 3.48
N TYR A 80 -2.31 -5.04 4.19
CA TYR A 80 -2.68 -6.40 3.78
C TYR A 80 -4.20 -6.60 3.69
N ASN A 81 -4.94 -6.17 4.73
CA ASN A 81 -6.40 -6.25 4.73
C ASN A 81 -7.03 -5.32 3.68
N PHE A 82 -6.46 -4.14 3.48
CA PHE A 82 -6.89 -3.21 2.43
C PHE A 82 -6.74 -3.84 1.04
N ILE A 83 -5.59 -4.43 0.73
CA ILE A 83 -5.34 -5.12 -0.54
C ILE A 83 -6.39 -6.19 -0.81
N ARG A 84 -6.68 -7.02 0.19
CA ARG A 84 -7.67 -8.10 0.08
C ARG A 84 -9.08 -7.56 -0.16
N ASP A 85 -9.47 -6.52 0.56
CA ASP A 85 -10.85 -6.05 0.59
C ASP A 85 -11.20 -5.12 -0.59
N PHE A 86 -10.19 -4.50 -1.21
CA PHE A 86 -10.33 -3.59 -2.34
C PHE A 86 -9.88 -4.21 -3.69
N ASP A 87 -9.63 -5.52 -3.74
CA ASP A 87 -9.12 -6.24 -4.93
C ASP A 87 -10.09 -6.24 -6.13
N ARG A 88 -11.39 -6.04 -5.88
CA ARG A 88 -12.40 -5.96 -6.94
C ARG A 88 -12.80 -4.51 -7.18
N CYS A 89 -12.63 -4.06 -8.42
CA CYS A 89 -13.04 -2.75 -8.88
C CYS A 89 -14.29 -2.87 -9.76
N ASP A 90 -15.47 -2.91 -9.14
CA ASP A 90 -16.77 -2.85 -9.81
C ASP A 90 -17.81 -2.13 -8.92
N GLU A 91 -18.99 -1.83 -9.46
CA GLU A 91 -20.04 -1.08 -8.74
C GLU A 91 -20.54 -1.81 -7.49
N TYR A 92 -20.63 -3.15 -7.53
CA TYR A 92 -21.03 -3.95 -6.37
C TYR A 92 -19.96 -3.93 -5.29
N ALA A 93 -18.68 -4.02 -5.68
CA ALA A 93 -17.55 -3.89 -4.79
C ALA A 93 -17.50 -2.49 -4.17
N ALA A 94 -17.72 -1.42 -4.95
CA ALA A 94 -17.79 -0.06 -4.43
C ALA A 94 -18.89 0.07 -3.38
N ARG A 95 -20.07 -0.51 -3.63
CA ARG A 95 -21.18 -0.51 -2.67
C ARG A 95 -20.85 -1.28 -1.40
N TYR A 96 -20.30 -2.48 -1.53
CA TYR A 96 -19.90 -3.31 -0.40
C TYR A 96 -18.83 -2.61 0.46
N VAL A 97 -17.83 -2.01 -0.16
CA VAL A 97 -16.74 -1.31 0.53
C VAL A 97 -17.28 -0.08 1.26
N PHE A 98 -18.17 0.70 0.62
CA PHE A 98 -18.84 1.81 1.27
C PHE A 98 -19.62 1.35 2.51
N GLU A 99 -20.45 0.32 2.39
CA GLU A 99 -21.26 -0.20 3.50
C GLU A 99 -20.39 -0.79 4.63
N LYS A 100 -19.23 -1.37 4.30
CA LYS A 100 -18.34 -1.99 5.29
C LYS A 100 -17.47 -0.98 6.04
N TYR A 101 -17.04 0.09 5.38
CA TYR A 101 -15.98 0.96 5.87
C TYR A 101 -16.38 2.42 6.03
N MET A 102 -17.48 2.84 5.41
CA MET A 102 -17.83 4.27 5.24
C MET A 102 -19.23 4.61 5.77
N ALA A 103 -20.18 3.67 5.73
CA ALA A 103 -21.49 3.78 6.36
C ALA A 103 -21.43 3.56 7.89
#